data_AF-A0A2E5UPX6-F1
#
_entry.id   AF-A0A2E5UPX6-F1
#
_cell.length_a   1.000
_cell.length_b   1.000
_cell.length_c   1.000
_cell.angle_alpha   90.00
_cell.angle_beta   90.00
_cell.angle_gamma   90.00
#
_symmetry.space_group_name_H-M   'P 1'
#
loop_
_entity.id
_entity.type
_entity.pdbx_description
1 polymer ?
#
loop_
_entity_poly.entity_id
_entity_poly.type
_entity_poly.pdbx_seq_one_letter_code
_entity_poly.pdbx_strand_id
1 'polypeptide(L)'
;MNKLISLFIVLTSLVFSQDRSIIFSTGTPDSTSGFLIDNTNSYANRFSVNVDFVLEAMNFFMTSENQENSNIHISIREDLNGIPGELVSEFSEWNYTIDFDHPFNYNLIQTTNLCVYLDSGNYYWFVIEAADNLTEVSWIYSNSPLYQIASSQDSGISWQTDVSYAGAGSIFGEQIYVQESSEGDLNSDFTTNVVDIVSLVSYVLGESSFDQEQLIIAD
;
A
#
# COMPACT_ATOMS: atom_id res chain seq x y z
N MET A 1 30.82 24.71 -21.67
CA MET A 1 29.38 24.85 -21.39
C MET A 1 28.65 23.51 -21.43
N ASN A 2 28.82 22.68 -22.46
CA ASN A 2 28.09 21.40 -22.59
C ASN A 2 28.32 20.39 -21.46
N LYS A 3 29.55 20.27 -20.92
CA LYS A 3 29.85 19.29 -19.85
C LYS A 3 29.17 19.61 -18.50
N LEU A 4 28.98 20.89 -18.18
CA LEU A 4 28.29 21.33 -16.95
C LEU A 4 26.78 21.11 -17.05
N ILE A 5 26.20 21.32 -18.24
CA ILE A 5 24.78 21.05 -18.52
C ILE A 5 24.51 19.54 -18.46
N SER A 6 25.36 18.70 -19.05
CA SER A 6 25.23 17.24 -18.96
C SER A 6 25.36 16.73 -17.52
N LEU A 7 26.27 17.30 -16.73
CA LEU A 7 26.42 16.93 -15.32
C LEU A 7 25.17 17.32 -14.50
N PHE A 8 24.59 18.49 -14.80
CA PHE A 8 23.37 18.96 -14.15
C PHE A 8 22.18 18.05 -14.51
N ILE A 9 22.03 17.66 -15.78
CA ILE A 9 20.99 16.73 -16.25
C ILE A 9 21.11 15.36 -15.54
N VAL A 10 22.34 14.83 -15.42
CA VAL A 10 22.58 13.57 -14.70
C VAL A 10 22.25 13.70 -13.21
N LEU A 11 22.65 14.80 -12.56
CA LEU A 11 22.29 15.04 -11.16
C LEU A 11 20.78 15.16 -10.97
N THR A 12 20.08 15.87 -11.86
CA THR A 12 18.61 15.99 -11.78
C THR A 12 17.92 14.64 -12.00
N SER A 13 18.42 13.79 -12.89
CA SER A 13 17.84 12.46 -13.11
C SER A 13 17.99 11.50 -11.91
N LEU A 14 18.98 11.73 -11.03
CA LEU A 14 19.13 10.99 -9.78
C LEU A 14 18.15 11.44 -8.69
N VAL A 15 17.63 12.67 -8.76
CA VAL A 15 16.63 13.20 -7.81
C VAL A 15 15.21 12.79 -8.22
N PHE A 16 14.98 12.49 -9.50
CA PHE A 16 13.70 12.01 -10.04
C PHE A 16 13.70 10.52 -10.38
N SER A 17 14.59 9.73 -9.79
CA SER A 17 14.48 8.27 -9.87
C SER A 17 13.15 7.88 -9.23
N GLN A 18 12.25 7.28 -10.02
CA GLN A 18 11.04 6.65 -9.51
C GLN A 18 11.46 5.43 -8.69
N ASP A 19 11.74 5.66 -7.42
CA ASP A 19 11.77 4.59 -6.45
C ASP A 19 10.35 4.04 -6.35
N ARG A 20 10.21 2.72 -6.51
CA ARG A 20 8.96 2.01 -6.22
C ARG A 20 8.42 2.52 -4.90
N SER A 21 7.18 3.00 -4.90
CA SER A 21 6.66 3.79 -3.80
C SER A 21 6.44 2.90 -2.58
N ILE A 22 7.42 2.90 -1.68
CA ILE A 22 7.32 2.25 -0.38
C ILE A 22 6.28 2.99 0.44
N ILE A 23 5.14 2.35 0.70
CA ILE A 23 4.04 2.92 1.49
C ILE A 23 4.38 2.81 2.99
N PHE A 24 4.90 1.64 3.38
CA PHE A 24 5.24 1.32 4.76
C PHE A 24 6.49 0.44 4.80
N SER A 25 7.38 0.66 5.77
CA SER A 25 8.52 -0.23 5.99
C SER A 25 9.00 -0.16 7.42
N THR A 26 9.33 -1.33 7.99
CA THR A 26 10.03 -1.46 9.27
C THR A 26 11.53 -1.69 9.12
N GLY A 27 12.03 -1.77 7.89
CA GLY A 27 13.37 -2.28 7.58
C GLY A 27 13.50 -3.79 7.78
N THR A 28 14.72 -4.32 7.55
CA THR A 28 15.07 -5.73 7.77
C THR A 28 15.33 -5.99 9.25
N PRO A 29 14.72 -7.02 9.85
CA PRO A 29 14.94 -7.34 11.27
C PRO A 29 16.37 -7.82 11.53
N ASP A 30 16.90 -7.52 12.72
CA ASP A 30 18.22 -7.97 13.20
C ASP A 30 18.16 -9.15 14.19
N SER A 31 16.94 -9.63 14.50
CA SER A 31 16.68 -10.74 15.41
C SER A 31 15.67 -11.74 14.82
N THR A 32 15.37 -12.81 15.56
CA THR A 32 14.33 -13.79 15.21
C THR A 32 13.19 -13.84 16.22
N SER A 33 13.20 -12.97 17.24
CA SER A 33 12.08 -12.89 18.18
C SER A 33 10.89 -12.22 17.50
N GLY A 34 9.68 -12.67 17.78
CA GLY A 34 8.49 -12.17 17.11
C GLY A 34 7.20 -12.43 17.85
N PHE A 35 6.11 -11.96 17.25
CA PHE A 35 4.75 -12.26 17.66
C PHE A 35 4.39 -13.68 17.26
N LEU A 36 3.94 -14.49 18.21
CA LEU A 36 3.37 -15.81 17.91
C LEU A 36 2.03 -15.63 17.20
N ILE A 37 1.93 -16.14 15.98
CA ILE A 37 0.69 -16.28 15.22
C ILE A 37 0.23 -17.73 15.37
N ASP A 38 -0.93 -17.90 15.96
CA ASP A 38 -1.58 -19.20 16.16
C ASP A 38 -3.11 -19.03 16.10
N ASN A 39 -3.85 -20.10 16.38
CA ASN A 39 -5.31 -20.09 16.32
C ASN A 39 -6.00 -19.10 17.27
N THR A 40 -5.27 -18.51 18.22
CA THR A 40 -5.78 -17.57 19.22
C THR A 40 -5.23 -16.17 18.96
N ASN A 41 -3.94 -16.08 18.62
CA ASN A 41 -3.17 -14.86 18.55
C ASN A 41 -3.05 -14.35 17.11
N SER A 42 -3.43 -13.09 16.90
CA SER A 42 -3.31 -12.42 15.59
C SER A 42 -2.83 -10.99 15.79
N TYR A 43 -2.12 -10.46 14.80
CA TYR A 43 -1.44 -9.17 14.92
C TYR A 43 -1.58 -8.35 13.65
N ALA A 44 -1.57 -7.04 13.80
CA ALA A 44 -1.66 -6.12 12.68
C ALA A 44 -0.76 -4.91 12.88
N ASN A 45 -0.16 -4.45 11.79
CA ASN A 45 0.56 -3.19 11.72
C ASN A 45 -0.31 -2.12 11.06
N ARG A 46 -0.42 -0.94 11.67
CA ARG A 46 -1.08 0.20 11.05
C ARG A 46 -0.13 0.94 10.11
N PHE A 47 -0.61 1.38 8.97
CA PHE A 47 0.12 2.25 8.06
C PHE A 47 -0.78 3.34 7.49
N SER A 48 -0.17 4.44 7.04
CA SER A 48 -0.88 5.59 6.46
C SER A 48 -0.54 5.74 4.99
N VAL A 49 -1.50 6.21 4.22
CA VAL A 49 -1.37 6.44 2.78
C VAL A 49 -1.50 7.94 2.50
N ASN A 50 -0.51 8.53 1.83
CA ASN A 50 -0.41 9.99 1.62
C ASN A 50 -0.77 10.45 0.20
N VAL A 51 -0.90 9.51 -0.72
CA VAL A 51 -1.30 9.66 -2.12
C VAL A 51 -2.00 8.38 -2.52
N ASP A 52 -2.85 8.40 -3.54
CA ASP A 52 -3.56 7.21 -3.97
C ASP A 52 -2.57 6.16 -4.52
N PHE A 53 -2.73 4.91 -4.10
CA PHE A 53 -1.92 3.78 -4.56
C PHE A 53 -2.78 2.64 -5.08
N VAL A 54 -2.21 1.87 -6.01
CA VAL A 54 -2.58 0.47 -6.25
C VAL A 54 -1.54 -0.40 -5.56
N LEU A 55 -1.96 -1.35 -4.72
CA LEU A 55 -1.05 -2.25 -4.01
C LEU A 55 -0.29 -3.15 -5.00
N GLU A 56 1.05 -3.16 -4.92
CA GLU A 56 1.91 -3.96 -5.82
C GLU A 56 2.52 -5.18 -5.14
N ALA A 57 2.88 -5.05 -3.87
CA ALA A 57 3.50 -6.13 -3.12
C ALA A 57 3.50 -5.86 -1.62
N MET A 58 3.73 -6.91 -0.84
CA MET A 58 4.09 -6.83 0.57
C MET A 58 5.15 -7.87 0.90
N ASN A 59 6.08 -7.50 1.78
CA ASN A 59 7.00 -8.45 2.39
C ASN A 59 6.81 -8.52 3.89
N PHE A 60 7.22 -9.65 4.45
CA PHE A 60 7.20 -9.91 5.88
C PHE A 60 8.24 -10.97 6.25
N PHE A 61 8.64 -10.98 7.52
CA PHE A 61 9.70 -11.86 8.01
C PHE A 61 9.16 -12.83 9.06
N MET A 62 9.32 -14.13 8.84
CA MET A 62 8.65 -15.16 9.64
C MET A 62 9.56 -16.33 10.00
N THR A 63 9.49 -16.79 11.24
CA THR A 63 10.15 -18.03 11.68
C THR A 63 9.11 -19.05 12.13
N SER A 64 9.50 -20.32 12.17
CA SER A 64 8.68 -21.39 12.78
C SER A 64 9.59 -22.49 13.30
N GLU A 65 9.14 -23.17 14.36
CA GLU A 65 9.77 -24.41 14.84
C GLU A 65 9.28 -25.65 14.07
N ASN A 66 8.09 -25.58 13.47
CA ASN A 66 7.49 -26.67 12.70
C ASN A 66 7.00 -26.19 11.33
N GLN A 67 7.77 -26.55 10.29
CA GLN A 67 7.45 -26.18 8.91
C GLN A 67 6.12 -26.77 8.40
N GLU A 68 5.62 -27.86 8.99
CA GLU A 68 4.33 -28.44 8.61
C GLU A 68 3.14 -27.55 9.04
N ASN A 69 3.36 -26.63 9.99
CA ASN A 69 2.36 -25.77 10.62
C ASN A 69 2.54 -24.29 10.22
N SER A 70 2.89 -24.04 8.96
CA SER A 70 3.42 -22.75 8.48
C SER A 70 2.49 -21.96 7.56
N ASN A 71 1.21 -22.30 7.54
CA ASN A 71 0.21 -21.58 6.76
C ASN A 71 -0.33 -20.40 7.55
N ILE A 72 -0.36 -19.21 6.95
CA ILE A 72 -0.93 -17.99 7.52
C ILE A 72 -1.96 -17.39 6.58
N HIS A 73 -2.88 -16.63 7.17
CA HIS A 73 -3.82 -15.80 6.46
C HIS A 73 -3.40 -14.34 6.62
N ILE A 74 -3.37 -13.61 5.52
CA ILE A 74 -2.85 -12.24 5.46
C ILE A 74 -3.93 -11.37 4.82
N SER A 75 -4.18 -10.19 5.37
CA SER A 75 -5.12 -9.25 4.77
C SER A 75 -4.71 -7.80 4.92
N ILE A 76 -5.17 -6.95 3.99
CA ILE A 76 -5.21 -5.50 4.16
C ILE A 76 -6.64 -5.10 4.50
N ARG A 77 -6.78 -4.37 5.61
CA ARG A 77 -8.06 -3.94 6.16
C ARG A 77 -8.13 -2.42 6.33
N GLU A 78 -9.33 -1.88 6.21
CA GLU A 78 -9.64 -0.50 6.53
C GLU A 78 -9.39 -0.20 8.01
N ASP A 79 -9.12 1.05 8.35
CA ASP A 79 -9.07 1.51 9.73
C ASP A 79 -10.47 1.86 10.26
N LEU A 80 -10.96 1.08 11.22
CA LEU A 80 -12.22 1.37 11.91
C LEU A 80 -11.93 2.03 13.26
N ASN A 81 -11.78 3.36 13.27
CA ASN A 81 -11.51 4.13 14.49
C ASN A 81 -10.26 3.64 15.25
N GLY A 82 -9.18 3.34 14.53
CA GLY A 82 -7.92 2.89 15.11
C GLY A 82 -7.84 1.40 15.43
N ILE A 83 -8.76 0.55 14.96
CA ILE A 83 -8.62 -0.92 14.96
C ILE A 83 -8.81 -1.48 13.54
N PRO A 84 -8.31 -2.70 13.24
CA PRO A 84 -8.61 -3.38 11.98
C PRO A 84 -10.12 -3.51 11.74
N GLY A 85 -10.58 -3.02 10.59
CA GLY A 85 -11.97 -3.07 10.14
C GLY A 85 -12.23 -4.17 9.12
N GLU A 86 -13.01 -3.83 8.09
CA GLU A 86 -13.33 -4.72 6.96
C GLU A 86 -12.15 -4.80 5.97
N LEU A 87 -12.16 -5.82 5.11
CA LEU A 87 -11.23 -5.90 3.98
C LEU A 87 -11.36 -4.66 3.09
N VAL A 88 -10.23 -4.12 2.61
CA VAL A 88 -10.22 -3.02 1.62
C VAL A 88 -10.96 -3.43 0.35
N SER A 89 -10.81 -4.70 -0.06
CA SER A 89 -11.60 -5.31 -1.14
C SER A 89 -11.62 -6.84 -1.00
N GLU A 90 -12.44 -7.53 -1.79
CA GLU A 90 -12.43 -9.00 -1.84
C GLU A 90 -11.10 -9.61 -2.33
N PHE A 91 -10.19 -8.79 -2.88
CA PHE A 91 -8.86 -9.22 -3.34
C PHE A 91 -7.74 -8.88 -2.34
N SER A 92 -8.07 -8.28 -1.20
CA SER A 92 -7.08 -7.84 -0.21
C SER A 92 -6.85 -8.87 0.90
N GLU A 93 -6.95 -10.16 0.57
CA GLU A 93 -6.68 -11.29 1.45
C GLU A 93 -5.96 -12.43 0.71
N TRP A 94 -5.07 -13.14 1.43
CA TRP A 94 -4.22 -14.19 0.87
C TRP A 94 -3.95 -15.28 1.90
N ASN A 95 -4.06 -16.54 1.47
CA ASN A 95 -3.49 -17.67 2.21
C ASN A 95 -2.07 -17.92 1.71
N TYR A 96 -1.11 -18.05 2.63
CA TYR A 96 0.31 -18.14 2.30
C TYR A 96 1.00 -19.20 3.15
N THR A 97 1.77 -20.07 2.51
CA THR A 97 2.68 -21.01 3.19
C THR A 97 4.04 -20.36 3.27
N ILE A 98 4.60 -20.23 4.48
CA ILE A 98 5.89 -19.56 4.69
C ILE A 98 7.01 -20.30 3.95
N ASP A 99 7.85 -19.53 3.26
CA ASP A 99 9.09 -19.99 2.65
C ASP A 99 10.24 -19.86 3.67
N PHE A 100 10.66 -21.00 4.23
CA PHE A 100 11.79 -21.07 5.16
C PHE A 100 13.15 -21.24 4.47
N ASP A 101 13.16 -21.51 3.17
CA ASP A 101 14.40 -21.68 2.39
C ASP A 101 14.93 -20.33 1.90
N HIS A 102 14.08 -19.30 1.88
CA HIS A 102 14.51 -17.95 1.54
C HIS A 102 15.45 -17.37 2.61
N PRO A 103 16.61 -16.81 2.22
CA PRO A 103 17.52 -16.17 3.16
C PRO A 103 16.83 -15.14 4.03
N PHE A 104 17.24 -15.10 5.30
CA PHE A 104 16.77 -14.14 6.30
C PHE A 104 15.27 -14.23 6.63
N ASN A 105 14.63 -15.40 6.44
CA ASN A 105 13.23 -15.61 6.81
C ASN A 105 12.24 -14.70 6.02
N TYR A 106 12.66 -14.26 4.84
CA TYR A 106 11.95 -13.28 4.03
C TYR A 106 10.86 -13.93 3.18
N ASN A 107 9.67 -13.32 3.19
CA ASN A 107 8.53 -13.77 2.41
C ASN A 107 7.97 -12.59 1.61
N LEU A 108 7.44 -12.85 0.41
CA LEU A 108 6.93 -11.84 -0.51
C LEU A 108 5.64 -12.31 -1.15
N ILE A 109 4.64 -11.42 -1.15
CA ILE A 109 3.43 -11.54 -1.95
C ILE A 109 3.44 -10.41 -2.97
N GLN A 110 3.26 -10.75 -4.25
CA GLN A 110 3.09 -9.79 -5.33
C GLN A 110 1.61 -9.69 -5.69
N THR A 111 1.11 -8.47 -5.82
CA THR A 111 -0.31 -8.15 -6.06
C THR A 111 -0.50 -7.30 -7.32
N THR A 112 0.50 -7.18 -8.20
CA THR A 112 0.48 -6.32 -9.40
C THR A 112 -0.65 -6.57 -10.40
N ASN A 113 -1.39 -7.68 -10.25
CA ASN A 113 -2.54 -8.02 -11.08
C ASN A 113 -3.88 -7.88 -10.32
N LEU A 114 -3.85 -7.33 -9.11
CA LEU A 114 -5.02 -7.13 -8.25
C LEU A 114 -5.28 -5.63 -8.13
N CYS A 115 -6.52 -5.22 -8.36
CA CYS A 115 -6.93 -3.82 -8.25
C CYS A 115 -7.28 -3.48 -6.79
N VAL A 116 -6.31 -3.60 -5.88
CA VAL A 116 -6.47 -3.19 -4.48
C VAL A 116 -6.05 -1.73 -4.37
N TYR A 117 -7.03 -0.84 -4.31
CA TYR A 117 -6.84 0.60 -4.21
C TYR A 117 -6.68 1.03 -2.75
N LEU A 118 -5.74 1.93 -2.51
CA LEU A 118 -5.48 2.54 -1.22
C LEU A 118 -5.58 4.06 -1.39
N ASP A 119 -6.59 4.66 -0.78
CA ASP A 119 -6.92 6.05 -0.97
C ASP A 119 -6.08 6.96 -0.06
N SER A 120 -5.71 8.11 -0.59
CA SER A 120 -4.94 9.15 0.09
C SER A 120 -5.65 9.68 1.35
N GLY A 121 -4.87 9.91 2.40
CA GLY A 121 -5.33 10.46 3.67
C GLY A 121 -5.90 9.42 4.63
N ASN A 122 -5.98 8.15 4.23
CA ASN A 122 -6.50 7.07 5.06
C ASN A 122 -5.41 6.27 5.78
N TYR A 123 -5.86 5.53 6.79
CA TYR A 123 -5.07 4.53 7.49
C TYR A 123 -5.59 3.14 7.15
N TYR A 124 -4.68 2.18 7.15
CA TYR A 124 -4.95 0.78 6.84
C TYR A 124 -4.19 -0.13 7.79
N TRP A 125 -4.59 -1.40 7.82
CA TRP A 125 -4.01 -2.43 8.66
C TRP A 125 -3.46 -3.57 7.80
N PHE A 126 -2.19 -3.88 8.00
CA PHE A 126 -1.56 -5.11 7.49
C PHE A 126 -1.68 -6.19 8.56
N VAL A 127 -2.65 -7.09 8.37
CA VAL A 127 -3.08 -8.08 9.34
C VAL A 127 -2.50 -9.45 8.99
N ILE A 128 -2.01 -10.17 10.01
CA ILE A 128 -1.61 -11.57 9.89
C ILE A 128 -2.31 -12.39 10.98
N GLU A 129 -2.99 -13.43 10.51
CA GLU A 129 -3.81 -14.38 11.26
C GLU A 129 -3.34 -15.81 10.96
N ALA A 130 -3.72 -16.76 11.82
CA ALA A 130 -3.53 -18.17 11.52
C ALA A 130 -4.45 -18.62 10.37
N ALA A 131 -3.92 -19.40 9.43
CA ALA A 131 -4.74 -19.98 8.36
C ALA A 131 -5.61 -21.13 8.86
N ASP A 132 -5.13 -21.85 9.89
CA ASP A 132 -5.82 -23.00 10.45
C ASP A 132 -5.48 -23.19 11.94
N ASN A 133 -6.02 -24.24 12.55
CA ASN A 133 -5.84 -24.52 13.97
C ASN A 133 -4.48 -25.15 14.31
N LEU A 134 -3.66 -25.47 13.31
CA LEU A 134 -2.33 -26.03 13.44
C LEU A 134 -1.25 -24.96 13.27
N THR A 135 -1.56 -23.82 12.63
CA THR A 135 -0.61 -22.71 12.45
C THR A 135 0.13 -22.36 13.74
N GLU A 136 1.47 -22.36 13.66
CA GLU A 136 2.34 -21.98 14.75
C GLU A 136 3.62 -21.35 14.19
N VAL A 137 3.61 -20.02 14.05
CA VAL A 137 4.67 -19.26 13.39
C VAL A 137 4.94 -17.97 14.16
N SER A 138 6.12 -17.38 13.99
CA SER A 138 6.50 -16.14 14.65
C SER A 138 6.78 -15.04 13.64
N TRP A 139 5.96 -13.97 13.67
CA TRP A 139 6.18 -12.75 12.91
C TRP A 139 7.26 -11.90 13.59
N ILE A 140 8.45 -11.91 13.02
CA ILE A 140 9.66 -11.31 13.61
C ILE A 140 9.42 -9.83 13.92
N TYR A 141 9.89 -9.34 15.06
CA TYR A 141 9.78 -7.93 15.42
C TYR A 141 10.60 -7.03 14.50
N SER A 142 10.07 -5.84 14.26
CA SER A 142 10.82 -4.68 13.75
C SER A 142 11.96 -4.27 14.69
N ASN A 143 12.93 -3.50 14.18
CA ASN A 143 14.08 -3.05 15.00
C ASN A 143 13.76 -1.84 15.90
N SER A 144 12.55 -1.28 15.83
CA SER A 144 12.17 -0.06 16.56
C SER A 144 10.76 -0.18 17.16
N PRO A 145 10.53 0.30 18.39
CA PRO A 145 9.27 0.10 19.10
C PRO A 145 8.22 1.22 18.95
N LEU A 146 8.17 1.93 17.82
CA LEU A 146 7.28 3.11 17.67
C LEU A 146 6.26 2.96 16.56
N TYR A 147 5.66 1.78 16.45
CA TYR A 147 4.61 1.49 15.47
C TYR A 147 3.28 1.32 16.18
N GLN A 148 2.22 1.81 15.53
CA GLN A 148 0.85 1.50 15.96
C GLN A 148 0.53 0.09 15.52
N ILE A 149 0.18 -0.76 16.49
CA ILE A 149 -0.16 -2.15 16.27
C ILE A 149 -1.53 -2.45 16.84
N ALA A 150 -2.12 -3.54 16.38
CA ALA A 150 -3.28 -4.16 16.99
C ALA A 150 -2.99 -5.64 17.24
N SER A 151 -3.51 -6.16 18.35
CA SER A 151 -3.43 -7.58 18.69
C SER A 151 -4.81 -8.12 19.02
N SER A 152 -5.03 -9.38 18.68
CA SER A 152 -6.22 -10.16 19.00
C SER A 152 -5.81 -11.44 19.72
N GLN A 153 -6.63 -11.85 20.68
CA GLN A 153 -6.49 -13.11 21.43
C GLN A 153 -7.74 -14.00 21.27
N ASP A 154 -8.49 -13.75 20.20
CA ASP A 154 -9.74 -14.43 19.88
C ASP A 154 -9.90 -14.61 18.37
N SER A 155 -8.80 -14.95 17.68
CA SER A 155 -8.78 -15.26 16.25
C SER A 155 -9.28 -14.11 15.36
N GLY A 156 -8.91 -12.87 15.69
CA GLY A 156 -9.26 -11.68 14.92
C GLY A 156 -10.68 -11.13 15.16
N ILE A 157 -11.43 -11.65 16.14
CA ILE A 157 -12.79 -11.19 16.46
C ILE A 157 -12.77 -9.83 17.16
N SER A 158 -11.86 -9.62 18.11
CA SER A 158 -11.67 -8.35 18.80
C SER A 158 -10.21 -7.93 18.81
N TRP A 159 -10.00 -6.60 18.76
CA TRP A 159 -8.68 -6.00 18.62
C TRP A 159 -8.40 -5.01 19.73
N GLN A 160 -7.18 -5.06 20.25
CA GLN A 160 -6.62 -4.09 21.19
C GLN A 160 -5.41 -3.42 20.57
N THR A 161 -5.35 -2.10 20.64
CA THR A 161 -4.27 -1.31 20.03
C THR A 161 -3.26 -0.80 21.03
N ASP A 162 -2.02 -0.72 20.57
CA ASP A 162 -0.88 -0.25 21.36
C ASP A 162 0.18 0.41 20.45
N VAL A 163 1.17 1.05 21.05
CA VAL A 163 2.38 1.53 20.37
C VAL A 163 3.56 0.68 20.85
N SER A 164 4.12 -0.13 19.94
CA SER A 164 5.18 -1.08 20.28
C SER A 164 6.02 -1.43 19.03
N TYR A 165 6.78 -2.52 19.12
CA TYR A 165 7.38 -3.17 17.95
C TYR A 165 6.26 -3.65 17.01
N ALA A 166 6.35 -3.28 15.74
CA ALA A 166 5.56 -3.90 14.67
C ALA A 166 6.13 -5.27 14.30
N GLY A 167 5.33 -6.09 13.64
CA GLY A 167 5.85 -7.22 12.85
C GLY A 167 6.67 -6.68 11.68
N ALA A 168 7.84 -7.25 11.42
CA ALA A 168 8.76 -6.76 10.42
C ALA A 168 8.22 -7.03 9.00
N GLY A 169 8.24 -6.00 8.15
CA GLY A 169 7.75 -6.08 6.79
C GLY A 169 7.74 -4.75 6.06
N SER A 170 7.24 -4.75 4.83
CA SER A 170 7.03 -3.53 4.04
C SER A 170 5.87 -3.71 3.07
N ILE A 171 5.25 -2.59 2.69
CA ILE A 171 4.13 -2.51 1.75
C ILE A 171 4.55 -1.59 0.61
N PHE A 172 4.30 -2.04 -0.61
CA PHE A 172 4.68 -1.35 -1.84
C PHE A 172 3.44 -1.12 -2.71
N GLY A 173 3.39 0.01 -3.39
CA GLY A 173 2.33 0.31 -4.36
C GLY A 173 2.81 1.16 -5.52
N GLU A 174 2.01 1.12 -6.57
CA GLU A 174 2.11 2.02 -7.71
C GLU A 174 1.29 3.27 -7.39
N GLN A 175 1.94 4.43 -7.38
CA GLN A 175 1.22 5.68 -7.14
C GLN A 175 0.30 5.96 -8.34
N ILE A 176 -0.97 6.26 -8.06
CA ILE A 176 -1.89 6.74 -9.08
C ILE A 176 -1.56 8.21 -9.33
N TYR A 177 -0.96 8.47 -10.49
CA TYR A 177 -0.74 9.84 -10.94
C TYR A 177 -1.99 10.34 -11.65
N VAL A 178 -2.69 11.27 -11.01
CA VAL A 178 -3.72 12.08 -11.67
C VAL A 178 -3.01 13.33 -12.19
N GLN A 179 -2.93 13.48 -13.51
CA GLN A 179 -2.43 14.71 -14.10
C GLN A 179 -3.43 15.83 -13.80
N GLU A 180 -2.96 16.96 -13.25
CA GLU A 180 -3.81 18.14 -13.09
C GLU A 180 -4.40 18.54 -14.46
N SER A 181 -5.68 18.88 -14.48
CA SER A 181 -6.36 19.34 -15.68
C SER A 181 -5.65 20.58 -16.23
N SER A 182 -5.35 20.57 -17.53
CA SER A 182 -4.68 21.68 -18.20
C SER A 182 -5.69 22.78 -18.49
N GLU A 183 -5.33 24.03 -18.22
CA GLU A 183 -6.13 25.19 -18.60
C GLU A 183 -6.45 25.13 -20.10
N GLY A 184 -7.73 25.23 -20.44
CA GLY A 184 -8.25 25.12 -21.79
C GLY A 184 -8.32 23.71 -22.40
N ASP A 185 -7.96 22.63 -21.72
CA ASP A 185 -8.11 21.24 -22.21
C ASP A 185 -9.50 20.68 -21.87
N LEU A 186 -10.50 21.08 -22.65
CA LEU A 186 -11.91 20.83 -22.38
C LEU A 186 -12.34 19.41 -22.76
N ASN A 187 -11.64 18.76 -23.68
CA ASN A 187 -11.93 17.39 -24.07
C ASN A 187 -11.07 16.34 -23.31
N SER A 188 -10.19 16.80 -22.41
CA SER A 188 -9.31 15.99 -21.58
C SER A 188 -8.41 15.05 -22.39
N ASP A 189 -7.96 15.50 -23.57
CA ASP A 189 -7.02 14.76 -24.41
C ASP A 189 -5.55 15.10 -24.11
N PHE A 190 -5.32 15.90 -23.05
CA PHE A 190 -4.03 16.40 -22.59
C PHE A 190 -3.38 17.40 -23.54
N THR A 191 -4.12 17.95 -24.50
CA THR A 191 -3.60 18.94 -25.45
C THR A 191 -4.56 20.10 -25.68
N THR A 192 -4.24 21.28 -25.13
CA THR A 192 -4.99 22.51 -25.44
C THR A 192 -4.82 22.91 -26.90
N ASN A 193 -5.83 22.65 -27.71
CA ASN A 193 -5.82 22.87 -29.16
C ASN A 193 -7.18 23.39 -29.69
N VAL A 194 -7.34 23.41 -31.02
CA VAL A 194 -8.56 23.93 -31.65
C VAL A 194 -9.81 23.10 -31.34
N VAL A 195 -9.66 21.82 -30.97
CA VAL A 195 -10.76 20.94 -30.60
C VAL A 195 -11.41 21.37 -29.28
N ASP A 196 -10.64 21.93 -28.34
CA ASP A 196 -11.18 22.51 -27.11
C ASP A 196 -12.00 23.75 -27.40
N ILE A 197 -11.53 24.61 -28.30
CA ILE A 197 -12.29 25.79 -28.75
C ILE A 197 -13.61 25.36 -29.38
N VAL A 198 -13.61 24.30 -30.20
CA VAL A 198 -14.84 23.75 -30.78
C VAL A 198 -15.78 23.26 -29.68
N SER A 199 -15.24 22.59 -28.66
CA SER A 199 -16.02 22.13 -27.50
C SER A 199 -16.64 23.30 -26.74
N LEU A 200 -15.89 24.40 -26.53
CA LEU A 200 -16.38 25.63 -25.91
C LEU A 200 -17.48 26.29 -26.74
N VAL A 201 -17.32 26.35 -28.06
CA VAL A 201 -18.34 26.91 -28.96
C VAL A 201 -19.61 26.06 -28.90
N SER A 202 -19.51 24.74 -28.95
CA SER A 202 -20.68 23.85 -28.79
C SER A 202 -21.38 24.07 -27.45
N TYR A 203 -20.64 24.31 -26.37
CA TYR A 203 -21.22 24.66 -25.07
C TYR A 203 -21.96 26.01 -25.13
N VAL A 204 -21.33 27.06 -25.67
CA VAL A 204 -21.93 28.40 -25.81
C VAL A 204 -23.19 28.38 -26.70
N LEU A 205 -23.21 27.55 -27.73
CA LEU A 205 -24.36 27.35 -28.62
C LEU A 205 -25.46 26.49 -27.99
N GLY A 206 -25.23 25.88 -26.82
CA GLY A 206 -26.17 24.99 -26.16
C GLY A 206 -26.29 23.61 -26.81
N GLU A 207 -25.27 23.21 -27.59
CA GLU A 207 -25.19 21.89 -28.24
C GLU A 207 -24.51 20.84 -27.34
N SER A 208 -23.75 21.29 -26.34
CA SER A 208 -23.13 20.46 -25.31
C SER A 208 -23.27 21.09 -23.91
N SER A 209 -22.99 20.30 -22.87
CA SER A 209 -22.94 20.75 -21.48
C SER A 209 -21.57 20.46 -20.90
N PHE A 210 -21.04 21.38 -20.11
CA PHE A 210 -19.81 21.20 -19.33
C PHE A 210 -20.13 20.83 -17.88
N ASP A 211 -19.29 19.98 -17.29
CA ASP A 211 -19.26 19.77 -15.85
C ASP A 211 -18.53 20.92 -15.13
N GLN A 212 -18.45 20.83 -13.81
CA GLN A 212 -17.87 21.89 -12.99
C GLN A 212 -16.36 22.07 -13.24
N GLU A 213 -15.64 20.99 -13.55
CA GLU A 213 -14.20 21.04 -13.82
C GLU A 213 -13.93 21.68 -15.17
N GLN A 214 -14.67 21.25 -16.20
CA GLN A 214 -14.63 21.84 -17.53
C GLN A 214 -14.96 23.34 -17.53
N LEU A 215 -15.88 23.78 -16.66
CA LEU A 215 -16.16 25.21 -16.49
C LEU A 215 -15.01 25.98 -15.83
N ILE A 216 -14.28 25.36 -14.90
CA ILE A 216 -13.14 25.98 -14.22
C ILE A 216 -11.97 26.13 -15.20
N ILE A 217 -11.69 25.12 -16.02
CA ILE A 217 -10.58 25.16 -16.96
C ILE A 217 -10.90 25.93 -18.26
N ALA A 218 -12.17 26.30 -18.48
CA ALA A 218 -12.61 27.12 -19.61
C ALA A 218 -12.50 28.65 -19.38
N ASP A 219 -12.46 29.10 -18.12
CA ASP A 219 -12.43 30.51 -17.71
C ASP A 219 -11.03 31.11 -17.80
#